data_AF-A0A699X2K2-F1
#
_entry.id   AF-A0A699X2K2-F1
#
_cell.length_a   1.000
_cell.length_b   1.000
_cell.length_c   1.000
_cell.angle_alpha   90.00
_cell.angle_beta   90.00
_cell.angle_gamma   90.00
#
_symmetry.space_group_name_H-M   'P 1'
#
loop_
_entity.id
_entity.type
_entity.pdbx_description
1 polymer ?
#
loop_
_entity_poly.entity_id
_entity_poly.type
_entity_poly.pdbx_seq_one_letter_code
_entity_poly.pdbx_strand_id
1 'polypeptide(L)'
;MLDISDGLASEVLHMCAASGTGARVFSEYLPLANPTLEAAAEFNLDPITAALNGGEDYELLFTIPVQDHAKIKNHPDITVIGHLTEKNDA
;
A
#
# COMPACT_ATOMS: atom_id res chain seq x y z
N MET A 1 5.73 -10.89 -2.66
CA MET A 1 5.57 -10.35 -1.30
C MET A 1 6.86 -9.62 -0.98
N LEU A 2 6.75 -8.42 -0.46
CA LEU A 2 7.83 -7.50 -0.10
C LEU A 2 7.52 -6.95 1.30
N ASP A 3 8.54 -6.55 2.02
CA ASP A 3 8.42 -5.73 3.22
C ASP A 3 8.47 -4.24 2.88
N ILE A 4 7.68 -3.43 3.57
CA ILE A 4 7.68 -1.97 3.41
C ILE A 4 8.80 -1.39 4.27
N SER A 5 9.96 -1.18 3.66
CA SER A 5 11.16 -0.62 4.30
C SER A 5 11.51 0.77 3.77
N ASP A 6 11.42 1.00 2.46
CA ASP A 6 11.68 2.31 1.82
C ASP A 6 10.39 3.10 1.52
N GLY A 7 9.23 2.56 1.91
CA GLY A 7 7.92 3.17 1.78
C GLY A 7 7.04 2.56 0.68
N LEU A 8 5.72 2.66 0.89
CA LEU A 8 4.73 1.93 0.09
C LEU A 8 4.82 2.24 -1.41
N ALA A 9 5.01 3.52 -1.78
CA ALA A 9 5.13 3.90 -3.18
C ALA A 9 6.35 3.25 -3.86
N SER A 10 7.49 3.22 -3.16
CA SER A 10 8.71 2.58 -3.63
C SER A 10 8.50 1.08 -3.84
N GLU A 11 7.93 0.39 -2.85
CA GLU A 11 7.74 -1.05 -2.91
C GLU A 11 6.69 -1.50 -3.92
N VAL A 12 5.64 -0.69 -4.15
CA VAL A 12 4.70 -0.93 -5.25
C VAL A 12 5.42 -0.84 -6.60
N LEU A 13 6.28 0.16 -6.80
CA LEU A 13 7.06 0.29 -8.02
C LEU A 13 8.05 -0.87 -8.20
N HIS A 14 8.74 -1.30 -7.14
CA HIS A 14 9.61 -2.48 -7.16
C HIS A 14 8.85 -3.75 -7.53
N MET A 15 7.68 -3.97 -6.93
CA MET A 15 6.80 -5.11 -7.24
C MET A 15 6.36 -5.12 -8.70
N CYS A 16 5.92 -3.96 -9.22
CA CYS A 16 5.50 -3.77 -10.60
C CYS A 16 6.65 -4.03 -11.58
N ALA A 17 7.83 -3.48 -11.30
CA ALA A 17 9.03 -3.66 -12.11
C ALA A 17 9.45 -5.13 -12.19
N ALA A 18 9.48 -5.84 -11.06
CA ALA A 18 9.83 -7.25 -11.00
C ALA A 18 8.78 -8.17 -11.67
N SER A 19 7.50 -7.77 -11.63
CA SER A 19 6.39 -8.57 -12.16
C SER A 19 6.01 -8.22 -13.60
N GLY A 20 6.54 -7.13 -14.16
CA GLY A 20 6.17 -6.65 -15.49
C GLY A 20 4.73 -6.10 -15.59
N THR A 21 4.20 -5.55 -14.49
CA THR A 21 2.82 -5.06 -14.36
C THR A 21 2.79 -3.58 -14.00
N GLY A 22 1.59 -2.98 -13.97
CA GLY A 22 1.30 -1.71 -13.30
C GLY A 22 0.52 -1.96 -12.01
N ALA A 23 0.18 -0.89 -11.29
CA ALA A 23 -0.70 -0.97 -10.12
C ALA A 23 -1.53 0.30 -9.97
N ARG A 24 -2.76 0.13 -9.47
CA ARG A 24 -3.64 1.20 -9.03
C ARG A 24 -3.88 1.05 -7.53
N VAL A 25 -3.44 2.05 -6.78
CA VAL A 25 -3.59 2.16 -5.32
C VAL A 25 -4.60 3.26 -5.03
N PHE A 26 -5.54 2.98 -4.12
CA PHE A 26 -6.57 3.92 -3.71
C PHE A 26 -6.22 4.47 -2.33
N SER A 27 -5.98 5.78 -2.25
CA SER A 27 -5.57 6.45 -1.00
C SER A 27 -6.62 6.31 0.10
N GLU A 28 -7.90 6.25 -0.25
CA GLU A 28 -9.02 6.07 0.70
C GLU A 28 -9.00 4.72 1.43
N TYR A 29 -8.27 3.73 0.92
CA TYR A 29 -8.14 2.40 1.54
C TYR A 29 -6.81 2.19 2.25
N LEU A 30 -5.90 3.17 2.27
CA LEU A 30 -4.64 3.03 2.99
C LEU A 30 -4.91 2.93 4.49
N PRO A 31 -4.41 1.88 5.17
CA PRO A 31 -4.55 1.78 6.61
C PRO A 31 -3.60 2.81 7.26
N LEU A 32 -4.17 3.72 8.05
CA LEU A 32 -3.41 4.75 8.77
C LEU A 32 -3.63 4.58 10.27
N ALA A 33 -2.54 4.49 11.02
CA ALA A 33 -2.62 4.46 12.47
C ALA A 33 -3.01 5.85 13.00
N ASN A 34 -3.82 5.89 14.07
CA ASN A 34 -4.21 7.16 14.71
C ASN A 34 -3.02 8.07 15.08
N PRO A 35 -1.90 7.55 15.63
CA PRO A 35 -0.73 8.38 15.90
C PRO A 35 -0.16 9.06 14.64
N THR A 36 -0.22 8.40 13.47
CA THR A 36 0.22 8.98 12.19
C THR A 36 -0.69 10.14 11.78
N LEU A 37 -2.01 9.99 11.96
CA LEU A 37 -2.98 11.05 11.68
C LEU A 37 -2.79 12.25 12.61
N GLU A 38 -2.59 12.00 13.90
CA GLU A 38 -2.35 13.03 14.92
C GLU A 38 -1.06 13.80 14.64
N ALA A 39 0.04 13.09 14.36
CA ALA A 39 1.32 13.70 14.02
C ALA A 39 1.23 14.50 12.71
N ALA A 40 0.59 13.96 11.67
CA ALA A 40 0.39 14.67 10.41
C ALA A 40 -0.38 15.98 10.62
N ALA A 41 -1.42 15.98 11.47
CA ALA A 41 -2.16 17.19 11.82
C ALA A 41 -1.29 18.20 12.60
N GLU A 42 -0.48 17.75 13.56
CA GLU A 42 0.44 18.59 14.33
C GLU A 42 1.46 19.31 13.44
N PHE A 43 2.03 18.59 12.46
CA PHE A 43 3.01 19.14 11.53
C PHE A 43 2.39 19.81 10.28
N ASN A 44 1.05 19.87 10.19
CA ASN A 44 0.32 20.37 9.03
C ASN A 44 0.75 19.67 7.71
N LEU A 45 0.92 18.35 7.78
CA LEU A 45 1.26 17.45 6.68
C LEU A 45 0.03 16.66 6.23
N ASP A 46 0.04 16.25 4.97
CA ASP A 46 -0.91 15.27 4.46
C ASP A 46 -0.50 13.86 4.92
N PRO A 47 -1.34 13.13 5.69
CA PRO A 47 -1.00 11.79 6.18
C PRO A 47 -0.85 10.76 5.04
N ILE A 48 -1.48 10.97 3.88
CA ILE A 48 -1.30 10.09 2.72
C ILE A 48 0.12 10.22 2.18
N THR A 49 0.65 11.43 2.12
CA THR A 49 2.05 11.67 1.77
C THR A 49 2.99 10.94 2.72
N ALA A 50 2.70 10.92 4.03
CA ALA A 50 3.48 10.16 5.01
C ALA A 50 3.37 8.64 4.78
N ALA A 51 2.19 8.08 4.52
CA ALA A 51 2.03 6.65 4.30
C ALA A 51 2.64 6.14 2.99
N LEU A 52 2.70 6.99 1.96
CA LEU A 52 3.27 6.62 0.66
C LEU A 52 4.80 6.65 0.67
N ASN A 53 5.40 7.58 1.41
CA ASN A 53 6.82 7.89 1.36
C ASN A 53 7.56 7.65 2.68
N GLY A 54 6.83 7.35 3.76
CA GLY A 54 7.38 6.90 5.02
C GLY A 54 7.83 5.45 4.90
N GLY A 55 9.02 5.16 5.40
CA GLY A 55 9.61 3.82 5.43
C GLY A 55 9.69 3.27 6.85
N GLU A 56 10.40 2.15 6.99
CA GLU A 56 10.62 1.45 8.27
C GLU A 56 9.31 1.04 9.01
N ASP A 57 8.20 0.93 8.28
CA ASP A 57 6.94 0.38 8.84
C ASP A 57 7.04 -1.14 9.04
N TYR A 58 7.89 -1.82 8.25
CA TYR A 58 8.09 -3.28 8.28
C TYR A 58 6.81 -4.10 8.08
N GLU A 59 5.80 -3.50 7.45
CA GLU A 59 4.56 -4.16 7.06
C GLU A 59 4.73 -4.97 5.76
N LEU A 60 3.78 -5.87 5.47
CA LEU A 60 3.84 -6.73 4.30
C LEU A 60 3.03 -6.18 3.12
N LEU A 61 3.66 -6.10 1.95
CA LEU A 61 3.02 -5.83 0.66
C LEU A 61 2.98 -7.11 -0.19
N PHE A 62 1.78 -7.53 -0.59
CA PHE A 62 1.60 -8.68 -1.46
C PHE A 62 0.34 -8.58 -2.32
N THR A 63 0.23 -9.48 -3.29
CA THR A 63 -0.92 -9.60 -4.18
C THR A 63 -1.46 -11.02 -4.14
N ILE A 64 -2.75 -11.16 -4.43
CA ILE A 64 -3.41 -12.44 -4.59
C ILE A 64 -4.28 -12.43 -5.86
N PRO A 65 -4.55 -13.59 -6.47
CA PRO A 65 -5.55 -13.69 -7.51
C PRO A 65 -6.93 -13.23 -7.00
N VAL A 66 -7.70 -12.56 -7.85
CA VAL A 66 -9.05 -12.04 -7.48
C VAL A 66 -9.98 -13.16 -6.99
N GLN A 67 -9.86 -14.37 -7.54
CA GLN A 67 -10.63 -15.54 -7.10
C GLN A 67 -10.36 -15.95 -5.64
N ASP A 68 -9.20 -15.55 -5.08
CA ASP A 68 -8.80 -15.83 -3.71
C ASP A 68 -9.20 -14.70 -2.74
N HIS A 69 -9.76 -13.59 -3.23
CA HIS A 69 -10.18 -12.45 -2.42
C HIS A 69 -11.08 -12.84 -1.24
N ALA A 70 -11.99 -13.81 -1.46
CA ALA A 70 -12.88 -14.30 -0.42
C ALA A 70 -12.15 -14.91 0.79
N LYS A 71 -10.89 -15.36 0.64
CA LYS A 71 -10.06 -15.93 1.71
C LYS A 71 -9.54 -14.86 2.67
N ILE A 72 -9.35 -13.63 2.21
CA ILE A 72 -8.69 -12.56 3.00
C ILE A 72 -9.62 -11.39 3.35
N LYS A 73 -10.75 -11.22 2.67
CA LYS A 73 -11.60 -10.00 2.76
C LYS A 73 -12.06 -9.60 4.17
N ASN A 74 -12.05 -10.54 5.13
CA ASN A 74 -12.47 -10.31 6.51
C ASN A 74 -11.32 -10.53 7.50
N HIS A 75 -10.08 -10.66 7.03
CA HIS A 75 -8.93 -10.84 7.90
C HIS A 75 -8.61 -9.49 8.57
N PRO A 76 -8.53 -9.41 9.91
CA PRO A 76 -8.39 -8.14 10.61
C PRO A 76 -7.08 -7.42 10.28
N ASP A 77 -6.02 -8.18 10.00
CA ASP A 77 -4.68 -7.63 9.75
C ASP A 77 -4.36 -7.42 8.26
N ILE A 78 -5.34 -7.61 7.35
CA ILE A 78 -5.12 -7.44 5.91
C ILE A 78 -6.06 -6.38 5.38
N THR A 79 -5.47 -5.34 4.78
CA THR A 79 -6.21 -4.28 4.11
C THR A 79 -5.97 -4.34 2.61
N VAL A 80 -7.05 -4.38 1.82
CA VAL A 80 -6.96 -4.34 0.36
C VAL A 80 -6.88 -2.88 -0.08
N ILE A 81 -5.74 -2.47 -0.61
CA ILE A 81 -5.47 -1.07 -0.98
C ILE A 81 -5.56 -0.78 -2.48
N GLY A 82 -5.74 -1.78 -3.33
CA GLY A 82 -5.62 -1.62 -4.77
C GLY A 82 -5.64 -2.92 -5.58
N HIS A 83 -5.22 -2.82 -6.83
CA HIS A 83 -5.07 -3.96 -7.75
C HIS A 83 -3.92 -3.74 -8.74
N LEU A 84 -3.36 -4.83 -9.25
CA LEU A 84 -2.41 -4.79 -10.36
C LEU A 84 -3.12 -4.49 -11.67
N THR A 85 -2.42 -3.80 -12.57
CA THR A 85 -2.89 -3.41 -13.91
C THR A 85 -1.89 -3.86 -14.97
N GLU A 86 -2.23 -3.64 -16.24
CA GLU A 86 -1.25 -3.75 -17.33
C GLU A 86 -0.13 -2.71 -17.14
N LYS A 87 1.09 -3.03 -17.58
CA LYS A 87 2.29 -2.21 -17.33
C LYS A 87 2.17 -0.74 -17.72
N ASN A 88 1.39 -0.44 -18.76
CA ASN A 88 1.25 0.91 -19.32
C ASN A 88 -0.14 1.51 -19.06
N ASP A 89 -0.92 0.95 -18.14
CA ASP A 89 -2.23 1.45 -17.76
C ASP A 89 -2.04 2.60 -16.75
N ALA A 90 -2.05 3.84 -17.25
CA ALA A 90 -2.01 5.08 -16.46
C ALA A 90 -3.42 5.68 -16.38
#